data_AF-A0AAD3DN00-F1
#
_entry.id   AF-A0AAD3DN00-F1
#
_cell.length_a   1.000
_cell.length_b   1.000
_cell.length_c   1.000
_cell.angle_alpha   90.00
_cell.angle_beta   90.00
_cell.angle_gamma   90.00
#
_symmetry.space_group_name_H-M   'P 1'
#
loop_
_entity.id
_entity.type
_entity.pdbx_description
1 polymer ?
#
loop_
_entity_poly.entity_id
_entity_poly.type
_entity_poly.pdbx_seq_one_letter_code
_entity_poly.pdbx_strand_id
1 'polypeptide(L)'
;PDLLLQLADWLAEQGAQLVLLGSGAPDYEAALRAAAAAHPDHVAAHVGFSPRLARRLLAGADMLVIPSRFEPCGLTQMYGMRYGTVPVASGTGGLRDTIEDVE
;
A
#
# COMPACT_ATOMS: atom_id res chain seq x y z
N PRO A 1 -4.22 7.51 -0.60
CA PRO A 1 -2.75 7.66 -0.62
C PRO A 1 -2.28 8.75 0.35
N ASP A 2 -3.06 9.81 0.49
CA ASP A 2 -3.04 10.77 1.61
C ASP A 2 -2.61 10.18 2.97
N LEU A 3 -3.28 9.13 3.48
CA LEU A 3 -2.91 8.52 4.77
C LEU A 3 -1.50 7.89 4.74
N LEU A 4 -1.15 7.19 3.66
CA LEU A 4 0.18 6.58 3.52
C LEU A 4 1.28 7.63 3.39
N LEU A 5 0.99 8.76 2.73
CA LEU A 5 1.92 9.88 2.59
C LEU A 5 2.18 10.56 3.94
N GLN A 6 1.15 10.69 4.79
CA GLN A 6 1.31 11.24 6.14
C GLN A 6 2.13 10.33 7.07
N LEU A 7 2.18 9.03 6.78
CA LEU A 7 2.93 8.05 7.56
C LEU A 7 4.34 7.80 7.02
N ALA A 8 4.72 8.36 5.87
CA ALA A 8 5.99 8.05 5.21
C ALA A 8 7.21 8.38 6.11
N ASP A 9 7.21 9.55 6.73
CA ASP A 9 8.28 9.98 7.65
C ASP A 9 8.37 9.03 8.85
N TRP A 10 7.24 8.76 9.49
CA TRP A 10 7.19 7.87 10.65
C TRP A 10 7.64 6.44 10.32
N LEU A 11 7.21 5.89 9.17
CA LEU A 11 7.64 4.57 8.70
C LEU A 11 9.15 4.51 8.47
N ALA A 12 9.74 5.55 7.87
CA ALA A 12 11.18 5.66 7.68
C ALA A 12 11.92 5.71 9.03
N GLU A 13 11.41 6.48 10.01
CA GLU A 13 11.96 6.53 11.37
C GLU A 13 11.90 5.19 12.10
N GLN A 14 10.87 4.37 11.83
CA GLN A 14 10.77 3.00 12.36
C GLN A 14 11.65 1.99 11.60
N GLY A 15 12.40 2.42 10.58
CA GLY A 15 13.22 1.54 9.75
C GLY A 15 12.42 0.68 8.75
N ALA A 16 11.13 0.98 8.54
CA ALA A 16 10.29 0.29 7.58
C ALA A 16 10.51 0.81 6.15
N GLN A 17 10.04 0.04 5.17
CA GLN A 17 10.04 0.44 3.76
C GLN A 17 8.62 0.54 3.22
N LEU A 18 8.34 1.62 2.50
CA LEU A 18 7.07 1.86 1.82
C LEU A 18 7.27 1.82 0.30
N VAL A 19 6.68 0.84 -0.36
CA VAL A 19 6.73 0.70 -1.82
C VAL A 19 5.35 0.88 -2.43
N LEU A 20 5.23 1.82 -3.35
CA LEU A 20 3.96 2.27 -3.92
C LEU A 20 3.95 2.07 -5.43
N LEU A 21 2.87 1.50 -5.94
CA LEU A 21 2.58 1.35 -7.36
C LEU A 21 1.15 1.83 -7.63
N GLY A 22 1.00 2.79 -8.53
CA GLY A 22 -0.31 3.21 -8.98
C GLY A 22 -0.28 4.51 -9.77
N SER A 23 -1.42 4.90 -10.33
CA SER A 23 -1.63 6.18 -11.00
C SER A 23 -2.97 6.76 -10.57
N GLY A 24 -3.15 8.07 -10.71
CA GLY A 24 -4.36 8.73 -10.24
C GLY A 24 -4.32 10.25 -10.38
N ALA A 25 -4.81 10.95 -9.35
CA ALA A 25 -4.83 12.41 -9.37
C ALA A 25 -3.39 12.98 -9.39
N PRO A 26 -3.09 13.97 -10.24
CA PRO A 26 -1.73 14.51 -10.40
C PRO A 26 -1.08 14.96 -9.09
N ASP A 27 -1.85 15.56 -8.18
CA ASP A 27 -1.33 16.03 -6.89
C ASP A 27 -0.85 14.88 -6.01
N TYR A 28 -1.55 13.73 -6.04
CA TYR A 28 -1.09 12.53 -5.34
C TYR A 28 0.13 11.92 -6.01
N GLU A 29 0.19 11.88 -7.34
CA GLU A 29 1.37 11.39 -8.05
C GLU A 29 2.61 12.24 -7.76
N ALA A 30 2.46 13.56 -7.72
CA ALA A 30 3.52 14.49 -7.34
C ALA A 30 3.96 14.28 -5.88
N ALA A 31 3.01 14.16 -4.95
CA ALA A 31 3.30 13.93 -3.54
C ALA A 31 4.02 12.59 -3.31
N LEU A 32 3.65 11.53 -4.03
CA LEU A 32 4.33 10.23 -3.99
C LEU A 32 5.78 10.32 -4.46
N ARG A 33 6.03 11.05 -5.56
CA ARG A 33 7.39 11.30 -6.04
C ARG A 33 8.20 12.13 -5.05
N ALA A 34 7.59 13.12 -4.41
CA ALA A 34 8.23 13.95 -3.39
C ALA A 34 8.61 13.14 -2.15
N ALA A 35 7.71 12.26 -1.66
CA ALA A 35 8.00 11.38 -0.53
C ALA A 35 9.15 10.41 -0.83
N ALA A 36 9.18 9.83 -2.04
CA ALA A 36 10.29 8.98 -2.47
C ALA A 36 11.62 9.74 -2.58
N ALA A 37 11.60 11.01 -2.98
CA ALA A 37 12.79 11.85 -3.03
C ALA A 37 13.29 12.27 -1.63
N ALA A 38 12.37 12.46 -0.68
CA ALA A 38 12.70 12.82 0.70
C ALA A 38 13.30 11.64 1.48
N HIS A 39 12.87 10.40 1.19
CA HIS A 39 13.28 9.19 1.90
C HIS A 39 13.76 8.09 0.95
N PRO A 40 14.85 8.28 0.18
CA PRO A 40 15.23 7.40 -0.92
C PRO A 40 15.56 5.94 -0.50
N ASP A 41 15.98 5.72 0.74
CA ASP A 41 16.29 4.38 1.26
C ASP A 41 15.07 3.65 1.85
N HIS A 42 13.98 4.37 2.08
CA HIS A 42 12.77 3.87 2.75
C HIS A 42 11.51 3.94 1.88
N VAL A 43 11.43 4.86 0.92
CA VAL A 43 10.22 5.10 0.13
C VAL A 43 10.53 4.99 -1.36
N ALA A 44 9.82 4.09 -2.04
CA ALA A 44 9.88 3.95 -3.48
C ALA A 44 8.48 4.10 -4.09
N ALA A 45 8.33 4.98 -5.09
CA ALA A 45 7.07 5.20 -5.77
C ALA A 45 7.20 5.00 -7.29
N HIS A 46 6.42 4.07 -7.85
CA HIS A 46 6.26 3.90 -9.28
C HIS A 46 4.88 4.42 -9.71
N VAL A 47 4.87 5.61 -10.32
CA VAL A 47 3.65 6.19 -10.89
C VAL A 47 3.36 5.56 -12.25
N GLY A 48 2.27 4.82 -12.34
CA GLY A 48 1.84 4.11 -13.55
C GLY A 48 1.13 2.80 -13.23
N PHE A 49 0.84 2.05 -14.29
CA PHE A 49 0.18 0.74 -14.21
C PHE A 49 1.13 -0.37 -14.68
N SER A 50 1.39 -1.36 -13.82
CA SER A 50 2.23 -2.50 -14.15
C SER A 50 1.78 -3.78 -13.43
N PRO A 51 1.03 -4.67 -14.10
CA PRO A 51 0.58 -5.94 -13.51
C PRO A 51 1.74 -6.86 -13.11
N ARG A 52 2.88 -6.76 -13.81
CA ARG A 52 4.09 -7.51 -13.47
C ARG A 52 4.71 -7.00 -12.17
N LEU A 53 4.83 -5.68 -12.03
CA LEU A 53 5.37 -5.10 -10.80
C LEU A 53 4.41 -5.33 -9.63
N ALA A 54 3.10 -5.18 -9.82
CA ALA A 54 2.10 -5.45 -8.79
C ALA A 54 2.23 -6.85 -8.18
N ARG A 55 2.36 -7.88 -9.04
CA ARG A 55 2.58 -9.26 -8.57
C ARG A 55 3.91 -9.45 -7.84
N ARG A 56 4.97 -8.74 -8.25
CA ARG A 56 6.27 -8.80 -7.54
C ARG A 56 6.21 -8.12 -6.18
N LEU A 57 5.50 -7.00 -6.06
CA LEU A 57 5.27 -6.34 -4.78
C LEU A 57 4.46 -7.24 -3.85
N LEU A 58 3.36 -7.80 -4.34
CA LEU A 58 2.55 -8.76 -3.58
C LEU A 58 3.29 -10.04 -3.21
N ALA A 59 4.33 -10.44 -3.94
CA ALA A 59 5.12 -11.65 -3.61
C ALA A 59 6.33 -11.36 -2.73
N GLY A 60 6.73 -10.10 -2.59
CA GLY A 60 7.98 -9.70 -1.93
C GLY A 60 7.80 -8.76 -0.74
N ALA A 61 6.58 -8.28 -0.50
CA ALA A 61 6.26 -7.44 0.65
C ALA A 61 5.82 -8.29 1.83
N ASP A 62 6.14 -7.84 3.04
CA ASP A 62 5.66 -8.45 4.29
C ASP A 62 4.19 -8.10 4.56
N MET A 63 3.83 -6.84 4.30
CA MET A 63 2.48 -6.31 4.56
C MET A 63 1.92 -5.57 3.34
N LEU A 64 0.60 -5.66 3.17
CA LEU A 64 -0.16 -4.93 2.16
C LEU A 64 -1.12 -3.98 2.87
N VAL A 65 -0.84 -2.68 2.81
CA VAL A 65 -1.67 -1.67 3.47
C VAL A 65 -2.80 -1.20 2.54
N ILE A 66 -4.05 -1.33 2.99
CA ILE A 66 -5.26 -0.97 2.24
C ILE A 66 -6.13 -0.02 3.08
N PRO A 67 -5.76 1.27 3.19
CA PRO A 67 -6.46 2.24 4.01
C PRO A 67 -7.67 2.83 3.26
N SER A 68 -8.49 1.98 2.63
CA SER A 68 -9.65 2.41 1.85
C SER A 68 -10.68 3.11 2.76
N ARG A 69 -11.25 4.22 2.28
CA ARG A 69 -12.41 4.86 2.94
C ARG A 69 -13.71 4.08 2.71
N PHE A 70 -13.78 3.41 1.56
CA PHE A 70 -14.86 2.52 1.16
C PHE A 70 -14.28 1.45 0.23
N GLU A 71 -14.69 0.19 0.41
CA GLU A 71 -14.24 -0.93 -0.41
C GLU A 71 -15.40 -1.92 -0.62
N PRO A 72 -16.01 -2.01 -1.81
CA PRO A 72 -17.22 -2.81 -2.00
C PRO A 72 -16.98 -4.32 -2.03
N CYS A 73 -15.76 -4.76 -2.35
CA CYS A 73 -15.43 -6.19 -2.47
C CYS A 73 -13.96 -6.43 -2.09
N GLY A 74 -13.05 -5.65 -2.69
CA GLY A 74 -11.61 -5.81 -2.52
C GLY A 74 -11.10 -7.10 -3.16
N LEU A 75 -10.31 -7.01 -4.24
CA LEU A 75 -9.56 -8.16 -4.77
C LEU A 75 -8.12 -8.18 -4.22
N THR A 76 -7.59 -7.01 -3.90
CA THR A 76 -6.18 -6.80 -3.56
C THR A 76 -5.81 -7.52 -2.27
N GLN A 77 -6.67 -7.49 -1.24
CA GLN A 77 -6.44 -8.21 0.01
C GLN A 77 -6.44 -9.73 -0.20
N MET A 78 -7.31 -10.24 -1.08
CA MET A 78 -7.30 -11.67 -1.42
C MET A 78 -6.02 -12.08 -2.13
N TYR A 79 -5.46 -11.21 -2.98
CA TYR A 79 -4.14 -11.44 -3.55
C TYR A 79 -3.04 -11.40 -2.48
N GLY A 80 -3.05 -10.42 -1.58
CA GLY A 80 -2.10 -10.37 -0.46
C GLY A 80 -2.11 -11.67 0.35
N MET A 81 -3.29 -12.08 0.82
CA MET A 81 -3.47 -13.34 1.56
C MET A 81 -3.01 -14.57 0.77
N ARG A 82 -3.28 -14.62 -0.55
CA ARG A 82 -2.83 -15.73 -1.40
C ARG A 82 -1.30 -15.81 -1.52
N TYR A 83 -0.62 -14.68 -1.46
CA TYR A 83 0.84 -14.60 -1.54
C TYR A 83 1.54 -14.64 -0.17
N GLY A 84 0.79 -14.63 0.94
CA GLY A 84 1.34 -14.57 2.29
C GLY A 84 1.75 -13.17 2.74
N THR A 85 1.38 -12.13 2.01
CA THR A 85 1.58 -10.73 2.40
C THR A 85 0.39 -10.30 3.26
N VAL A 86 0.67 -10.02 4.54
CA VAL A 86 -0.37 -9.78 5.55
C VAL A 86 -1.14 -8.50 5.22
N PRO A 87 -2.47 -8.56 5.01
CA PRO A 87 -3.25 -7.36 4.74
C PRO A 87 -3.44 -6.54 6.03
N VAL A 88 -3.11 -5.25 5.97
CA VAL A 88 -3.41 -4.27 7.02
C VAL A 88 -4.39 -3.27 6.43
N ALA A 89 -5.66 -3.37 6.79
CA ALA A 89 -6.74 -2.72 6.05
C ALA A 89 -7.71 -1.96 6.95
N SER A 90 -8.38 -0.95 6.39
CA SER A 90 -9.54 -0.34 7.04
C SER A 90 -10.67 -1.37 7.18
N GLY A 91 -11.35 -1.41 8.34
CA GLY A 91 -12.51 -2.28 8.60
C GLY A 91 -13.80 -1.87 7.88
N THR A 92 -13.77 -1.78 6.54
CA THR A 92 -14.89 -1.31 5.70
C THR A 92 -15.22 -2.30 4.58
N GLY A 93 -16.52 -2.47 4.31
CA GLY A 93 -17.07 -3.32 3.24
C GLY A 93 -16.38 -4.67 3.11
N GLY A 94 -15.99 -5.05 1.89
CA GLY A 94 -15.42 -6.36 1.60
C GLY A 94 -14.10 -6.66 2.33
N LEU A 95 -13.37 -5.64 2.79
CA LEU A 95 -12.16 -5.84 3.62
C LEU A 95 -12.54 -6.45 4.97
N ARG A 96 -13.60 -5.93 5.60
CA ARG A 96 -14.12 -6.44 6.87
C ARG A 96 -14.68 -7.85 6.73
N ASP A 97 -15.26 -8.16 5.58
CA ASP A 97 -15.87 -9.48 5.33
C ASP A 97 -14.81 -10.56 5.04
N THR A 98 -13.57 -10.18 4.70
CA THR A 98 -12.55 -11.12 4.19
C THR A 98 -11.27 -11.18 5.02
N ILE A 99 -11.03 -10.22 5.92
CA ILE A 99 -9.85 -10.18 6.78
C ILE A 99 -10.31 -10.44 8.22
N GLU A 100 -9.74 -11.47 8.83
CA GLU A 100 -9.91 -11.76 10.25
C GLU A 100 -8.80 -11.05 11.03
N ASP A 101 -9.18 -10.30 12.07
CA ASP A 101 -8.22 -9.61 12.95
C ASP A 101 -7.70 -10.57 14.01
N VAL A 102 -6.48 -10.33 14.50
CA VAL A 102 -5.89 -11.12 15.58
C VAL A 102 -6.43 -10.64 16.93
N GLU A 103 -7.00 -11.57 17.71
CA GLU A 103 -7.39 -11.34 19.11
C GLU A 103 -6.18 -11.16 20.04
#